data_AF-A0A2H9LKR6-F1
#
_entry.id   AF-A0A2H9LKR6-F1
#
_cell.length_a   1.000
_cell.length_b   1.000
_cell.length_c   1.000
_cell.angle_alpha   90.00
_cell.angle_beta   90.00
_cell.angle_gamma   90.00
#
_symmetry.space_group_name_H-M   'P 1'
#
loop_
_entity.id
_entity.type
_entity.pdbx_description
1 polymer ?
#
loop_
_entity_poly.entity_id
_entity_poly.type
_entity_poly.pdbx_seq_one_letter_code
_entity_poly.pdbx_strand_id
1 'polypeptide(L)'
;MSAPKEKEDPVRMHKQANTLFEAGKFKEAEEIFARTAELYHKVQNYFDSTTMSYKAGECAYALKEYKKALEHFLKSAELSFQKGFDRFGVSALEYARDCYKA
;
A
#
# COMPACT_ATOMS: atom_id res chain seq x y z
N MET A 1 16.94 -28.69 -7.13
CA MET A 1 15.68 -28.72 -6.37
C MET A 1 15.51 -27.37 -5.71
N SER A 2 14.82 -26.43 -6.38
CA SER A 2 14.56 -25.12 -5.80
C SER A 2 13.56 -25.29 -4.66
N ALA A 3 13.86 -24.77 -3.48
CA ALA A 3 12.99 -24.82 -2.31
C ALA A 3 11.56 -24.38 -2.69
N PRO A 4 10.51 -25.00 -2.13
CA PRO A 4 9.15 -24.52 -2.37
C PRO A 4 9.11 -23.06 -1.89
N LYS A 5 8.93 -22.11 -2.81
CA LYS A 5 8.58 -20.73 -2.46
C LYS A 5 7.40 -20.85 -1.51
N GLU A 6 7.60 -20.49 -0.24
CA GLU A 6 6.48 -20.31 0.69
C GLU A 6 5.42 -19.54 -0.07
N LYS A 7 4.19 -20.10 -0.15
CA LYS A 7 3.09 -19.38 -0.78
C LYS A 7 2.97 -18.05 -0.06
N GLU A 8 3.18 -16.97 -0.80
CA GLU A 8 2.97 -15.62 -0.29
C GLU A 8 1.50 -15.52 0.15
N ASP A 9 1.28 -15.50 1.46
CA ASP A 9 -0.05 -15.33 2.05
C ASP A 9 -0.27 -13.83 2.29
N PRO A 10 -1.08 -13.15 1.46
CA PRO A 10 -1.28 -11.71 1.57
C PRO A 10 -1.90 -11.32 2.93
N VAL A 11 -2.66 -12.20 3.58
CA VAL A 11 -3.25 -11.91 4.90
C VAL A 11 -2.17 -11.92 5.99
N ARG A 12 -1.25 -12.90 5.94
CA ARG A 12 -0.10 -12.94 6.86
C ARG A 12 0.82 -11.74 6.65
N MET A 13 1.12 -11.43 5.39
CA MET A 13 1.98 -10.31 5.01
C MET A 13 1.39 -8.96 5.40
N HIS A 14 0.09 -8.75 5.19
CA HIS A 14 -0.64 -7.56 5.66
C HIS A 14 -0.44 -7.38 7.17
N LYS A 15 -0.70 -8.41 7.98
CA LYS A 15 -0.54 -8.32 9.44
C LYS A 15 0.90 -7.99 9.84
N GLN A 16 1.88 -8.63 9.22
CA GLN A 16 3.30 -8.36 9.45
C GLN A 16 3.66 -6.91 9.11
N ALA A 17 3.21 -6.40 7.96
CA ALA A 17 3.46 -5.03 7.56
C ALA A 17 2.85 -4.01 8.53
N ASN A 18 1.65 -4.28 9.08
CA ASN A 18 1.05 -3.45 10.12
C ASN A 18 1.93 -3.41 11.39
N THR A 19 2.42 -4.57 11.86
CA THR A 19 3.32 -4.61 13.02
C THR A 19 4.60 -3.81 12.79
N LEU A 20 5.18 -3.89 11.58
CA LEU A 20 6.36 -3.10 11.22
C LEU A 20 6.07 -1.60 11.15
N PHE A 21 4.90 -1.25 10.60
CA PHE A 21 4.44 0.14 10.52
C PHE A 21 4.27 0.75 11.91
N GLU A 22 3.59 0.05 12.82
CA GLU A 22 3.39 0.46 14.21
C GLU A 22 4.72 0.57 14.97
N ALA A 23 5.70 -0.27 14.62
CA ALA A 23 7.06 -0.19 15.15
C ALA A 23 7.93 0.91 14.50
N GLY A 24 7.37 1.73 13.59
CA GLY A 24 8.10 2.79 12.88
C GLY A 24 9.08 2.31 11.82
N LYS A 25 9.07 1.02 11.49
CA LYS A 25 9.93 0.41 10.46
C LYS A 25 9.32 0.59 9.07
N PHE A 26 9.16 1.86 8.68
CA PHE A 26 8.40 2.24 7.49
C PHE A 26 8.95 1.65 6.20
N LYS A 27 10.28 1.51 6.06
CA LYS A 27 10.88 0.96 4.85
C LYS A 27 10.53 -0.52 4.65
N GLU A 28 10.68 -1.33 5.70
CA GLU A 28 10.31 -2.75 5.69
C GLU A 28 8.80 -2.92 5.51
N ALA A 29 8.00 -2.07 6.15
CA ALA A 29 6.54 -2.09 6.02
C ALA A 29 6.09 -1.75 4.59
N GLU A 30 6.68 -0.74 3.96
CA GLU A 30 6.35 -0.29 2.60
C GLU A 30 6.53 -1.40 1.57
N GLU A 31 7.67 -2.09 1.60
CA GLU A 31 7.97 -3.19 0.67
C GLU A 31 6.94 -4.32 0.79
N ILE A 32 6.57 -4.68 2.02
CA ILE A 32 5.58 -5.73 2.27
C ILE A 32 4.18 -5.26 1.87
N PHE A 33 3.78 -4.03 2.19
CA PHE A 33 2.48 -3.48 1.78
C PHE A 33 2.36 -3.41 0.26
N ALA A 34 3.37 -2.91 -0.44
CA ALA A 34 3.37 -2.84 -1.90
C ALA A 34 3.21 -4.23 -2.53
N ARG A 35 3.97 -5.22 -2.03
CA ARG A 35 3.85 -6.61 -2.51
C ARG A 35 2.48 -7.22 -2.20
N THR A 36 1.96 -6.96 -1.01
CA THR A 36 0.65 -7.45 -0.58
C THR A 36 -0.48 -6.85 -1.43
N ALA A 37 -0.37 -5.57 -1.80
CA ALA A 37 -1.32 -4.91 -2.70
C ALA A 37 -1.42 -5.62 -4.06
N GLU A 38 -0.29 -6.04 -4.63
CA GLU A 38 -0.25 -6.80 -5.89
C GLU A 38 -0.90 -8.18 -5.76
N LEU A 39 -0.64 -8.88 -4.66
CA LEU A 39 -1.21 -10.20 -4.41
C LEU A 39 -2.72 -10.13 -4.27
N TYR A 40 -3.24 -9.16 -3.50
CA TYR A 40 -4.68 -8.92 -3.41
C TYR A 40 -5.30 -8.55 -4.75
N HIS A 41 -4.61 -7.73 -5.55
CA HIS A 41 -5.08 -7.39 -6.89
C HIS A 41 -5.24 -8.62 -7.80
N LYS A 42 -4.26 -9.54 -7.77
CA LYS A 42 -4.27 -10.76 -8.59
C LYS A 42 -5.44 -11.69 -8.26
N VAL A 43 -5.88 -11.73 -7.01
CA VAL A 43 -7.05 -12.50 -6.57
C VAL A 43 -8.34 -11.68 -6.59
N GLN A 44 -8.33 -10.52 -7.25
CA GLN A 44 -9.46 -9.60 -7.39
C GLN A 44 -10.03 -9.07 -6.07
N ASN A 45 -9.25 -9.16 -4.98
CA ASN A 45 -9.57 -8.49 -3.73
C ASN A 45 -9.11 -7.03 -3.83
N TYR A 46 -9.89 -6.24 -4.58
CA TYR A 46 -9.54 -4.85 -4.86
C TYR A 46 -9.58 -3.95 -3.63
N PHE A 47 -10.46 -4.26 -2.66
CA PHE A 47 -10.58 -3.48 -1.44
C PHE A 47 -9.29 -3.54 -0.61
N ASP A 48 -8.77 -4.74 -0.37
CA ASP A 48 -7.52 -4.89 0.36
C ASP A 48 -6.34 -4.42 -0.49
N SER A 49 -6.37 -4.61 -1.81
CA SER A 49 -5.35 -4.05 -2.72
C SER A 49 -5.23 -2.52 -2.59
N THR A 50 -6.36 -1.80 -2.63
CA THR A 50 -6.43 -0.35 -2.40
C THR A 50 -5.86 0.01 -1.03
N THR A 51 -6.32 -0.68 0.02
CA THR A 51 -5.87 -0.43 1.40
C THR A 51 -4.35 -0.60 1.54
N MET A 52 -3.77 -1.63 0.93
CA MET A 52 -2.33 -1.89 1.01
C MET A 52 -1.52 -0.87 0.19
N SER A 53 -2.01 -0.43 -0.97
CA SER A 53 -1.39 0.69 -1.70
C SER A 53 -1.42 1.99 -0.89
N TYR A 54 -2.53 2.29 -0.22
CA TYR A 54 -2.61 3.45 0.67
C TYR A 54 -1.56 3.41 1.79
N LYS A 55 -1.47 2.28 2.49
CA LYS A 55 -0.49 2.11 3.58
C LYS A 55 0.97 2.15 3.11
N ALA A 56 1.27 1.63 1.92
CA ALA A 56 2.59 1.80 1.30
C ALA A 56 2.89 3.28 1.05
N GLY A 57 1.90 4.06 0.62
CA GLY A 57 1.98 5.51 0.48
C GLY A 57 2.28 6.21 1.81
N GLU A 58 1.57 5.86 2.89
CA GLU A 58 1.82 6.40 4.23
C GLU A 58 3.25 6.12 4.71
N CYS A 59 3.77 4.91 4.46
CA CYS A 59 5.16 4.56 4.79
C CYS A 59 6.16 5.43 4.03
N ALA A 60 6.01 5.53 2.70
CA ALA A 60 6.89 6.35 1.87
C ALA A 60 6.82 7.84 2.24
N TYR A 61 5.63 8.33 2.60
CA TYR A 61 5.43 9.70 3.09
C TYR A 61 6.16 9.94 4.41
N ALA A 62 6.05 9.01 5.36
CA ALA A 62 6.77 9.07 6.64
C ALA A 62 8.30 9.08 6.47
N LEU A 63 8.79 8.41 5.42
CA LEU A 63 10.21 8.41 5.01
C LEU A 63 10.61 9.65 4.20
N LYS A 64 9.69 10.57 3.90
CA LYS A 64 9.87 11.73 3.02
C LYS A 64 10.24 11.37 1.58
N GLU A 65 9.90 10.16 1.15
CA GLU A 65 10.06 9.69 -0.24
C GLU A 65 8.84 10.13 -1.08
N TYR A 66 8.59 11.44 -1.18
CA TYR A 66 7.32 11.99 -1.67
C TYR A 66 6.93 11.55 -3.08
N LYS A 67 7.91 11.36 -3.99
CA LYS A 67 7.63 10.83 -5.34
C LYS A 67 7.07 9.41 -5.30
N LYS A 68 7.63 8.56 -4.44
CA LYS A 68 7.18 7.18 -4.27
C LYS A 68 5.83 7.11 -3.53
N ALA A 69 5.67 7.96 -2.51
CA ALA A 69 4.41 8.11 -1.81
C ALA A 69 3.28 8.53 -2.77
N LEU A 70 3.56 9.50 -3.65
CA LEU A 70 2.62 9.95 -4.69
C LEU A 70 2.16 8.80 -5.60
N GLU A 71 3.09 7.97 -6.09
CA GLU A 71 2.75 6.82 -6.94
C GLU A 71 1.78 5.85 -6.23
N HIS A 72 2.05 5.53 -4.97
CA HIS A 72 1.20 4.66 -4.16
C HIS A 72 -0.18 5.26 -3.88
N PHE A 73 -0.23 6.55 -3.53
CA PHE A 73 -1.49 7.24 -3.28
C PHE A 73 -2.35 7.36 -4.54
N LEU A 74 -1.75 7.69 -5.70
CA LEU A 74 -2.50 7.73 -6.96
C LEU A 74 -3.03 6.35 -7.34
N LYS A 75 -2.24 5.28 -7.17
CA LYS A 75 -2.69 3.91 -7.40
C LYS A 75 -3.85 3.51 -6.50
N SER A 76 -3.77 3.87 -5.20
CA SER A 76 -4.87 3.67 -4.25
C SER A 76 -6.12 4.43 -4.68
N ALA A 77 -5.99 5.73 -4.97
CA ALA A 77 -7.08 6.61 -5.36
C ALA A 77 -7.79 6.10 -6.62
N GLU A 78 -7.02 5.79 -7.66
CA GLU A 78 -7.56 5.30 -8.93
C GLU A 78 -8.34 4.00 -8.74
N LEU A 79 -7.78 3.00 -8.03
CA LEU A 79 -8.50 1.76 -7.79
C LEU A 79 -9.75 1.98 -6.92
N SER A 80 -9.69 2.91 -5.96
CA SER A 80 -10.82 3.31 -5.13
C SER A 80 -11.96 3.86 -5.98
N PHE A 81 -11.69 4.82 -6.88
CA PHE A 81 -12.70 5.40 -7.77
C PHE A 81 -13.22 4.41 -8.80
N GLN A 82 -12.36 3.55 -9.36
CA GLN A 82 -12.77 2.52 -10.32
C GLN A 82 -13.74 1.49 -9.72
N LYS A 83 -13.62 1.19 -8.42
CA LYS A 83 -14.46 0.19 -7.73
C LYS A 83 -15.54 0.79 -6.84
N GLY A 84 -15.60 2.11 -6.71
CA GLY A 84 -16.58 2.82 -5.89
C GLY A 84 -16.32 2.74 -4.38
N PHE A 85 -15.07 2.62 -3.96
CA PHE A 85 -14.70 2.71 -2.54
C PHE A 85 -14.52 4.19 -2.16
N ASP A 86 -15.24 4.66 -1.14
CA ASP A 86 -15.25 6.09 -0.79
C ASP A 86 -14.02 6.49 0.06
N ARG A 87 -13.73 5.71 1.11
CA ARG A 87 -12.78 6.09 2.17
C ARG A 87 -11.34 6.33 1.71
N PHE A 88 -10.81 5.53 0.78
CA PHE A 88 -9.42 5.63 0.38
C PHE A 88 -9.20 6.53 -0.84
N GLY A 89 -10.26 6.93 -1.55
CA GLY A 89 -10.17 7.75 -2.75
C GLY A 89 -9.76 9.19 -2.44
N VAL A 90 -10.61 9.88 -1.67
CA VAL A 90 -10.39 11.30 -1.33
C VAL A 90 -9.16 11.47 -0.46
N SER A 91 -9.01 10.67 0.61
CA SER A 91 -7.85 10.76 1.50
C SER A 91 -6.53 10.49 0.78
N ALA A 92 -6.49 9.57 -0.21
CA ALA A 92 -5.28 9.37 -1.00
C ALA A 92 -4.95 10.58 -1.88
N LEU A 93 -5.97 11.25 -2.46
CA LEU A 93 -5.74 12.48 -3.22
C LEU A 93 -5.26 13.64 -2.35
N GLU A 94 -5.70 13.73 -1.09
CA GLU A 94 -5.18 14.72 -0.14
C GLU A 94 -3.69 14.52 0.13
N TYR A 95 -3.28 13.28 0.39
CA TYR A 95 -1.86 12.96 0.55
C TYR A 95 -1.06 13.16 -0.74
N ALA A 96 -1.62 12.81 -1.90
CA ALA A 96 -0.98 13.06 -3.20
C ALA A 96 -0.74 14.56 -3.42
N ARG A 97 -1.73 15.40 -3.10
CA ARG A 97 -1.59 16.87 -3.11
C ARG A 97 -0.48 17.32 -2.17
N ASP A 98 -0.39 16.75 -0.97
CA ASP A 98 0.62 17.13 0.01
C ASP A 98 2.03 16.69 -0.43
N CYS A 99 2.18 15.55 -1.11
CA CYS A 99 3.43 15.16 -1.77
C CYS A 99 3.90 16.17 -2.81
N TYR A 100 2.99 16.80 -3.56
CA TYR A 100 3.36 17.84 -4.53
C TYR A 100 3.82 19.15 -3.90
N LYS A 101 3.47 19.39 -2.63
CA LYS A 101 3.80 20.63 -1.90
C LYS A 101 5.08 20.52 -1.06
N ALA A 102 5.61 19.31 -0.89
CA ALA A 102 6.68 18.98 0.05
C ALA A 102 8.10 19.08 -0.55
#